data_AF-A0A9P4LRF5-F1
#
_entry.id   AF-A0A9P4LRF5-F1
#
_cell.length_a   1.000
_cell.length_b   1.000
_cell.length_c   1.000
_cell.angle_alpha   90.00
_cell.angle_beta   90.00
_cell.angle_gamma   90.00
#
_symmetry.space_group_name_H-M   'P 1'
#
loop_
_entity.id
_entity.type
_entity.pdbx_description
1 polymer ?
#
loop_
_entity_poly.entity_id
_entity_poly.type
_entity_poly.pdbx_seq_one_letter_code
_entity_poly.pdbx_strand_id
1 'polypeptide(L)'
;MLIYKDHPLLPASAPTAQAHIFEHVDMDEDISEEEERRRSVKIEFCDLIATFLSNLEKHPDALANFFDPKVKSFMFRRKYVEGEDGGYLPIMISRKGKEVVCGFYQPIKDGKEVFWEDVSRSKLSHVAPDAVWRTFWGAYEATSSGPIEEFRKTGFYHVNMGYPYENPRKREEAKARAKQFARFLFRETVWEEREDMVHILNVSR
;
A
#
# COMPACT_ATOMS: atom_id res chain seq x y z
N MET A 1 -1.21 15.26 -15.40
CA MET A 1 0.08 15.22 -14.65
C MET A 1 -0.20 14.93 -13.18
N LEU A 2 0.74 14.30 -12.45
CA LEU A 2 0.63 14.11 -11.00
C LEU A 2 1.46 15.15 -10.25
N ILE A 3 0.87 15.80 -9.27
CA ILE A 3 1.54 16.77 -8.38
C ILE A 3 1.28 16.40 -6.92
N TYR A 4 2.14 16.87 -6.02
CA TYR A 4 1.88 16.77 -4.58
C TYR A 4 0.82 17.80 -4.17
N LYS A 5 -0.16 17.34 -3.39
CA LYS A 5 -1.24 18.12 -2.81
C LYS A 5 -0.99 18.33 -1.33
N ASP A 6 -1.23 19.54 -0.83
CA ASP A 6 -1.23 19.79 0.61
C ASP A 6 -2.40 19.06 1.30
N HIS A 7 -2.07 18.32 2.35
CA HIS A 7 -3.02 17.64 3.21
C HIS A 7 -2.74 18.02 4.68
N PRO A 8 -3.75 18.19 5.56
CA PRO A 8 -3.52 18.61 6.96
C PRO A 8 -2.52 17.74 7.75
N LEU A 9 -2.40 16.46 7.38
CA LEU A 9 -1.41 15.54 7.96
C LEU A 9 -0.10 15.46 7.16
N LEU A 10 -0.13 15.71 5.86
CA LEU A 10 0.98 15.42 4.93
C LEU A 10 1.18 16.63 4.01
N PRO A 11 2.03 17.60 4.39
CA PRO A 11 2.27 18.78 3.57
C PRO A 11 3.03 18.42 2.29
N ALA A 12 2.74 19.10 1.19
CA ALA A 12 3.40 18.87 -0.11
C ALA A 12 4.90 19.22 -0.09
N SER A 13 5.33 20.01 0.91
CA SER A 13 6.72 20.41 1.14
C SER A 13 7.55 19.42 1.95
N ALA A 14 6.99 18.27 2.35
CA ALA A 14 7.70 17.27 3.13
C ALA A 14 8.96 16.73 2.39
N PRO A 15 10.02 16.34 3.12
CA PRO A 15 11.20 15.74 2.51
C PRO A 15 10.92 14.42 1.79
N THR A 16 11.78 14.08 0.83
CA THR A 16 11.71 12.79 0.14
C THR A 16 11.72 11.61 1.13
N ALA A 17 10.93 10.56 0.81
CA ALA A 17 10.70 9.36 1.61
C ALA A 17 9.82 9.55 2.86
N GLN A 18 9.29 10.75 3.10
CA GLN A 18 8.04 10.92 3.85
C GLN A 18 6.85 10.76 2.88
N ALA A 19 5.68 10.44 3.42
CA ALA A 19 4.50 10.23 2.58
C ALA A 19 3.89 11.57 2.13
N HIS A 20 3.39 11.60 0.90
CA HIS A 20 2.65 12.73 0.34
C HIS A 20 1.30 12.25 -0.22
N ILE A 21 0.38 13.20 -0.45
CA ILE A 21 -0.84 12.96 -1.20
C ILE A 21 -0.66 13.46 -2.63
N PHE A 22 -1.11 12.70 -3.62
CA PHE A 22 -1.15 13.15 -5.01
C PHE A 22 -2.55 13.60 -5.42
N GLU A 23 -2.58 14.47 -6.41
CA GLU A 23 -3.77 14.71 -7.23
C GLU A 23 -3.43 14.67 -8.71
N HIS A 24 -4.40 14.24 -9.52
CA HIS A 24 -4.33 14.35 -10.96
C HIS A 24 -4.74 15.77 -11.36
N VAL A 25 -3.89 16.44 -12.12
CA VAL A 25 -4.19 17.74 -12.71
C VAL A 25 -4.28 17.53 -14.22
N ASP A 26 -5.44 17.86 -14.77
CA ASP A 26 -5.68 17.86 -16.21
C ASP A 26 -4.90 19.02 -16.82
N MET A 27 -4.12 18.69 -17.85
CA MET A 27 -3.27 19.66 -18.54
C MET A 27 -4.08 20.33 -19.64
N ASP A 28 -4.94 21.26 -19.26
CA ASP A 28 -5.59 22.16 -20.22
C ASP A 28 -4.75 23.43 -20.47
N GLU A 29 -3.62 23.60 -19.78
CA GLU A 29 -2.73 24.76 -19.90
C GLU A 29 -1.44 24.41 -20.64
N ASP A 30 -0.99 25.30 -21.53
CA ASP A 30 0.33 25.28 -22.18
C ASP A 30 1.44 25.49 -21.13
N ILE A 31 1.70 24.46 -20.33
CA ILE A 31 2.78 24.44 -19.35
C ILE A 31 4.07 24.10 -20.10
N SER A 32 5.12 24.91 -19.92
CA SER A 32 6.42 24.62 -20.55
C SER A 32 7.00 23.28 -20.08
N GLU A 33 7.76 22.57 -20.94
CA GLU A 33 8.41 21.29 -20.57
C GLU A 33 9.31 21.41 -19.32
N GLU A 34 9.92 22.57 -19.11
CA GLU A 34 10.76 22.83 -17.93
C GLU A 34 9.91 22.91 -16.65
N GLU A 35 8.75 23.53 -16.74
CA GLU A 35 7.80 23.64 -15.63
C GLU A 35 7.09 22.31 -15.38
N GLU A 36 6.81 21.53 -16.42
CA GLU A 36 6.34 20.14 -16.31
C GLU A 36 7.39 19.27 -15.59
N ARG A 37 8.68 19.36 -15.96
CA ARG A 37 9.75 18.63 -15.26
C ARG A 37 9.91 19.06 -13.81
N ARG A 38 9.82 20.36 -13.50
CA ARG A 38 9.86 20.86 -12.12
C ARG A 38 8.67 20.40 -11.29
N ARG A 39 7.49 20.26 -11.91
CA ARG A 39 6.26 19.76 -11.28
C ARG A 39 6.17 18.24 -11.25
N SER A 40 6.98 17.53 -12.04
CA SER A 40 7.00 16.06 -12.08
C SER A 40 7.53 15.48 -10.76
N VAL A 41 6.65 14.88 -9.99
CA VAL A 41 6.98 14.30 -8.68
C VAL A 41 7.54 12.90 -8.81
N LYS A 42 8.57 12.61 -8.02
CA LYS A 42 9.11 11.26 -7.93
C LYS A 42 8.23 10.43 -6.99
N ILE A 43 7.28 9.71 -7.59
CA ILE A 43 6.34 8.86 -6.87
C ILE A 43 7.06 7.71 -6.17
N GLU A 44 6.98 7.70 -4.83
CA GLU A 44 7.47 6.62 -3.97
C GLU A 44 6.29 5.76 -3.45
N PHE A 45 6.63 4.59 -2.90
CA PHE A 45 5.64 3.64 -2.36
C PHE A 45 4.74 4.25 -1.28
N CYS A 46 5.32 5.00 -0.34
CA CYS A 46 4.60 5.62 0.77
C CYS A 46 3.54 6.62 0.31
N ASP A 47 3.85 7.37 -0.75
CA ASP A 47 2.95 8.40 -1.27
C ASP A 47 1.67 7.76 -1.85
N LEU A 48 1.84 6.66 -2.59
CA LEU A 48 0.72 5.92 -3.17
C LEU A 48 -0.16 5.27 -2.12
N ILE A 49 0.42 4.71 -1.05
CA ILE A 49 -0.34 4.17 0.08
C ILE A 49 -1.10 5.29 0.81
N ALA A 50 -0.45 6.41 1.09
CA ALA A 50 -1.09 7.53 1.77
C ALA A 50 -2.23 8.13 0.93
N THR A 51 -1.99 8.33 -0.37
CA THR A 51 -3.01 8.79 -1.32
C THR A 51 -4.18 7.81 -1.40
N PHE A 52 -3.92 6.50 -1.45
CA PHE A 52 -4.99 5.51 -1.42
C PHE A 52 -5.82 5.63 -0.13
N LEU A 53 -5.18 5.66 1.03
CA LEU A 53 -5.86 5.74 2.32
C LEU A 53 -6.62 7.06 2.52
N SER A 54 -6.17 8.17 1.93
CA SER A 54 -6.87 9.46 2.00
C SER A 54 -8.14 9.49 1.14
N ASN A 55 -8.23 8.65 0.11
CA ASN A 55 -9.37 8.61 -0.82
C ASN A 55 -10.39 7.50 -0.48
N LEU A 56 -10.26 6.81 0.66
CA LEU A 56 -11.22 5.79 1.10
C LEU A 56 -12.49 6.43 1.68
N GLU A 57 -13.53 6.58 0.85
CA GLU A 57 -14.80 7.23 1.24
C GLU A 57 -15.49 6.56 2.45
N LYS A 58 -15.53 5.22 2.50
CA LYS A 58 -16.11 4.47 3.65
C LYS A 58 -15.30 4.57 4.94
N HIS A 59 -14.04 5.02 4.85
CA HIS A 59 -13.11 5.05 5.96
C HIS A 59 -12.29 6.35 5.96
N PRO A 60 -12.94 7.52 6.15
CA PRO A 60 -12.28 8.82 6.05
C PRO A 60 -11.14 8.99 7.06
N ASP A 61 -11.22 8.32 8.21
CA ASP A 61 -10.18 8.33 9.24
C ASP A 61 -9.04 7.34 8.99
N ALA A 62 -9.03 6.60 7.88
CA ALA A 62 -8.04 5.53 7.64
C ALA A 62 -6.60 6.06 7.65
N LEU A 63 -6.34 7.16 6.95
CA LEU A 63 -5.02 7.79 6.93
C LEU A 63 -4.60 8.26 8.33
N ALA A 64 -5.50 8.91 9.07
CA ALA A 64 -5.23 9.39 10.43
C ALA A 64 -4.93 8.22 11.38
N ASN A 65 -5.76 7.18 11.38
CA ASN A 65 -5.55 5.97 12.19
C ASN A 65 -4.27 5.21 11.81
N PHE A 66 -3.85 5.28 10.55
CA PHE A 66 -2.60 4.66 10.11
C PHE A 66 -1.38 5.31 10.77
N PHE A 67 -1.35 6.64 10.85
CA PHE A 67 -0.26 7.42 11.42
C PHE A 67 -0.42 7.78 12.90
N ASP A 68 -1.52 7.39 13.56
CA ASP A 68 -1.72 7.65 15.00
C ASP A 68 -0.82 6.74 15.86
N PRO A 69 0.10 7.31 16.68
CA PRO A 69 0.97 6.54 17.57
C PRO A 69 0.22 5.76 18.66
N LYS A 70 -1.02 6.14 18.99
CA LYS A 70 -1.88 5.40 19.94
C LYS A 70 -2.47 4.14 19.33
N VAL A 71 -2.52 4.03 18.01
CA VAL A 71 -3.00 2.81 17.35
C VAL A 71 -1.89 1.76 17.35
N LYS A 72 -2.12 0.64 18.03
CA LYS A 72 -1.18 -0.50 18.10
C LYS A 72 -1.12 -1.28 16.79
N SER A 73 -2.27 -1.46 16.15
CA SER A 73 -2.36 -2.11 14.85
C SER A 73 -3.47 -1.55 13.97
N PHE A 74 -3.18 -1.49 12.69
CA PHE A 74 -4.07 -1.08 11.61
C PHE A 74 -4.08 -2.19 10.55
N MET A 75 -5.25 -2.54 10.03
CA MET A 75 -5.38 -3.45 8.90
C MET A 75 -6.59 -3.03 8.05
N PHE A 76 -6.30 -2.58 6.84
CA PHE A 76 -7.28 -2.39 5.79
C PHE A 76 -7.23 -3.59 4.83
N ARG A 77 -8.40 -4.08 4.42
CA ARG A 77 -8.57 -5.09 3.38
C ARG A 77 -9.67 -4.68 2.43
N ARG A 78 -9.49 -4.98 1.14
CA ARG A 78 -10.53 -4.94 0.13
C ARG A 78 -10.58 -6.30 -0.55
N LYS A 79 -11.75 -6.92 -0.58
CA LYS A 79 -12.02 -8.24 -1.17
C LYS A 79 -13.35 -8.22 -1.90
N TYR A 80 -13.57 -9.18 -2.79
CA TYR A 80 -14.87 -9.35 -3.42
C TYR A 80 -15.93 -9.81 -2.43
N VAL A 81 -17.17 -9.48 -2.78
CA VAL A 81 -18.35 -10.13 -2.22
C VAL A 81 -18.28 -11.63 -2.53
N GLU A 82 -18.78 -12.46 -1.62
CA GLU A 82 -18.77 -13.91 -1.79
C GLU A 82 -19.59 -14.31 -3.03
N GLY A 83 -18.96 -15.08 -3.93
CA GLY A 83 -19.58 -15.51 -5.19
C GLY A 83 -19.24 -14.62 -6.40
N GLU A 84 -18.64 -13.45 -6.19
CA GLU A 84 -18.18 -12.58 -7.27
C GLU A 84 -16.72 -12.86 -7.64
N ASP A 85 -16.41 -12.78 -8.94
CA ASP A 85 -15.04 -12.70 -9.46
C ASP A 85 -14.86 -11.32 -10.07
N GLY A 86 -13.84 -10.58 -9.64
CA GLY A 86 -13.54 -9.28 -10.24
C GLY A 86 -12.15 -9.18 -10.85
N GLY A 87 -11.57 -10.30 -11.25
CA GLY A 87 -10.44 -10.34 -12.18
C GLY A 87 -9.09 -9.91 -11.61
N TYR A 88 -9.04 -9.43 -10.37
CA TYR A 88 -7.82 -9.04 -9.66
C TYR A 88 -7.76 -9.64 -8.27
N LEU A 89 -6.59 -9.79 -7.64
CA LEU A 89 -6.54 -10.29 -6.27
C LEU A 89 -6.99 -9.23 -5.23
N PRO A 90 -7.65 -9.65 -4.13
CA PRO A 90 -7.89 -8.81 -2.96
C PRO A 90 -6.60 -8.13 -2.46
N ILE A 91 -6.74 -6.93 -1.88
CA ILE A 91 -5.60 -6.14 -1.37
C ILE A 91 -5.62 -6.03 0.14
N MET A 92 -4.43 -5.95 0.74
CA MET A 92 -4.26 -5.64 2.15
C MET A 92 -3.20 -4.56 2.37
N ILE A 93 -3.49 -3.64 3.29
CA ILE A 93 -2.54 -2.69 3.87
C ILE A 93 -2.59 -2.85 5.39
N SER A 94 -1.51 -3.30 6.01
CA SER A 94 -1.45 -3.54 7.46
C SER A 94 -0.25 -2.85 8.08
N ARG A 95 -0.43 -2.24 9.25
CA ARG A 95 0.64 -1.75 10.12
C ARG A 95 0.52 -2.38 11.51
N LYS A 96 1.63 -2.83 12.09
CA LYS A 96 1.74 -3.17 13.50
C LYS A 96 2.97 -2.48 14.09
N GLY A 97 2.76 -1.57 15.04
CA GLY A 97 3.82 -0.66 15.48
C GLY A 97 4.39 0.12 14.30
N LYS A 98 5.70 0.00 14.05
CA LYS A 98 6.41 0.67 12.94
C LYS A 98 6.49 -0.16 11.66
N GLU A 99 6.07 -1.42 11.69
CA GLU A 99 6.16 -2.31 10.52
C GLU A 99 4.89 -2.28 9.68
N VAL A 100 5.07 -2.06 8.39
CA VAL A 100 4.00 -2.03 7.40
C VAL A 100 4.15 -3.22 6.45
N VAL A 101 3.04 -3.87 6.14
CA VAL A 101 2.94 -4.94 5.14
C VAL A 101 1.82 -4.59 4.20
N CYS A 102 2.11 -4.59 2.91
CA CYS A 102 1.12 -4.39 1.85
C CYS A 102 1.30 -5.44 0.77
N GLY A 103 0.22 -5.87 0.15
CA GLY A 103 0.27 -6.83 -0.95
C GLY A 103 -1.12 -7.28 -1.38
N PHE A 104 -1.15 -8.01 -2.49
CA PHE A 104 -2.31 -8.78 -2.88
C PHE A 104 -2.35 -10.07 -2.09
N TYR A 105 -3.55 -10.57 -1.80
CA TYR A 105 -3.70 -11.79 -1.01
C TYR A 105 -4.85 -12.65 -1.51
N GLN A 106 -4.68 -13.96 -1.39
CA GLN A 106 -5.71 -14.96 -1.63
C GLN A 106 -5.68 -15.99 -0.51
N PRO A 107 -6.76 -16.16 0.27
CA PRO A 107 -6.89 -17.31 1.14
C PRO A 107 -6.89 -18.60 0.32
N ILE A 108 -6.06 -19.56 0.69
CA ILE A 108 -5.96 -20.87 0.04
C ILE A 108 -6.12 -21.99 1.09
N LYS A 109 -6.33 -23.22 0.63
CA LYS A 109 -6.49 -24.41 1.51
C LYS A 109 -7.53 -24.18 2.60
N ASP A 110 -8.74 -23.77 2.21
CA ASP A 110 -9.86 -23.47 3.12
C ASP A 110 -9.52 -22.38 4.17
N GLY A 111 -8.70 -21.41 3.79
CA GLY A 111 -8.28 -20.30 4.66
C GLY A 111 -7.22 -20.66 5.69
N LYS A 112 -6.61 -21.84 5.60
CA LYS A 112 -5.50 -22.26 6.47
C LYS A 112 -4.16 -21.66 6.05
N GLU A 113 -4.07 -21.14 4.84
CA GLU A 113 -2.90 -20.45 4.31
C GLU A 113 -3.34 -19.24 3.50
N VAL A 114 -2.40 -18.32 3.28
CA VAL A 114 -2.59 -17.15 2.43
C VAL A 114 -1.48 -17.13 1.40
N PHE A 115 -1.86 -17.14 0.13
CA PHE A 115 -0.99 -16.79 -0.98
C PHE A 115 -0.91 -15.27 -1.10
N TRP A 116 0.29 -14.76 -1.35
CA TRP A 116 0.58 -13.35 -1.48
C TRP A 116 1.22 -13.07 -2.82
N GLU A 117 0.79 -12.00 -3.47
CA GLU A 117 1.40 -11.47 -4.69
C GLU A 117 1.83 -10.00 -4.48
N ASP A 118 2.98 -9.63 -5.05
CA ASP A 118 3.65 -8.32 -4.91
C ASP A 118 3.67 -7.81 -3.46
N VAL A 119 3.93 -8.70 -2.52
CA VAL A 119 3.92 -8.39 -1.09
C VAL A 119 5.21 -7.71 -0.67
N SER A 120 5.07 -6.66 0.13
CA SER A 120 6.19 -5.88 0.65
C SER A 120 6.15 -5.75 2.16
N ARG A 121 7.34 -5.67 2.78
CA ARG A 121 7.50 -5.24 4.16
C ARG A 121 8.33 -3.97 4.20
N SER A 122 7.81 -3.00 4.94
CA SER A 122 8.41 -1.70 5.11
C SER A 122 8.41 -1.29 6.58
N LYS A 123 9.22 -0.30 6.91
CA LYS A 123 9.37 0.23 8.25
C LYS A 123 9.29 1.74 8.24
N LEU A 124 8.51 2.28 9.16
CA LEU A 124 8.50 3.69 9.51
C LEU A 124 9.60 3.97 10.54
N SER A 125 10.26 5.11 10.44
CA SER A 125 11.21 5.59 11.47
C SER A 125 10.53 5.78 12.83
N HIS A 126 9.31 6.33 12.84
CA HIS A 126 8.37 6.41 13.95
C HIS A 126 6.92 6.35 13.41
N VAL A 127 5.91 6.29 14.28
CA VAL A 127 4.50 6.28 13.82
C VAL A 127 3.98 7.71 13.89
N ALA A 128 4.16 8.45 12.80
CA ALA A 128 3.63 9.79 12.59
C ALA A 128 3.72 10.16 11.10
N PRO A 129 3.02 11.22 10.66
CA PRO A 129 3.03 11.63 9.25
C PRO A 129 4.40 12.04 8.70
N ASP A 130 5.28 12.59 9.54
CA ASP A 130 6.66 12.98 9.21
C ASP A 130 7.66 11.81 9.21
N ALA A 131 7.17 10.58 9.39
CA ALA A 131 8.03 9.42 9.43
C ALA A 131 8.63 9.09 8.05
N VAL A 132 9.95 8.94 8.02
CA VAL A 132 10.63 8.32 6.88
C VAL A 132 10.19 6.87 6.75
N TRP A 133 9.75 6.49 5.55
CA TRP A 133 9.25 5.16 5.21
C TRP A 133 10.26 4.43 4.33
N ARG A 134 10.71 3.24 4.79
CA ARG A 134 11.67 2.43 4.05
C ARG A 134 11.20 1.00 3.83
N THR A 135 11.10 0.59 2.57
CA THR A 135 10.95 -0.82 2.19
C THR A 135 12.27 -1.56 2.41
N PHE A 136 12.20 -2.69 3.10
CA PHE A 136 13.37 -3.54 3.40
C PHE A 136 13.21 -4.98 2.93
N TRP A 137 12.01 -5.36 2.51
CA TRP A 137 11.74 -6.67 1.95
C TRP A 137 10.57 -6.57 0.95
N GLY A 138 10.62 -7.32 -0.14
CA GLY A 138 9.50 -7.43 -1.09
C GLY A 138 9.65 -8.67 -1.94
N ALA A 139 8.55 -9.39 -2.17
CA ALA A 139 8.51 -10.62 -2.93
C ALA A 139 7.45 -10.51 -4.03
N TYR A 140 7.70 -11.19 -5.14
CA TYR A 140 6.69 -11.39 -6.18
C TYR A 140 5.61 -12.33 -5.65
N GLU A 141 6.03 -13.45 -5.05
CA GLU A 141 5.12 -14.41 -4.45
C GLU A 141 5.62 -14.87 -3.08
N ALA A 142 4.70 -15.10 -2.16
CA ALA A 142 4.99 -15.73 -0.89
C ALA A 142 3.75 -16.44 -0.34
N THR A 143 3.95 -17.27 0.68
CA THR A 143 2.85 -17.88 1.43
C THR A 143 3.02 -17.59 2.92
N SER A 144 1.92 -17.42 3.65
CA SER A 144 1.88 -17.43 5.11
C SER A 144 0.87 -18.45 5.61
N SER A 145 1.05 -18.97 6.82
CA SER A 145 0.13 -19.93 7.41
C SER A 145 -0.89 -19.22 8.30
N GLY A 146 -2.00 -19.90 8.53
CA GLY A 146 -3.13 -19.38 9.29
C GLY A 146 -4.03 -18.44 8.48
N PRO A 147 -5.11 -17.95 9.11
CA PRO A 147 -6.00 -16.98 8.49
C PRO A 147 -5.27 -15.65 8.26
N ILE A 148 -5.78 -14.87 7.31
CA ILE A 148 -5.21 -13.58 6.90
C ILE A 148 -5.04 -12.59 8.07
N GLU A 149 -5.85 -12.67 9.12
CA GLU A 149 -5.71 -11.84 10.32
C GLU A 149 -4.45 -12.18 11.14
N GLU A 150 -3.90 -13.38 10.97
CA GLU A 150 -2.81 -13.93 11.77
C GLU A 150 -1.47 -14.07 11.04
N PHE A 151 -1.40 -13.70 9.76
CA PHE A 151 -0.22 -13.89 8.89
C PHE A 151 1.11 -13.43 9.51
N ARG A 152 1.07 -12.41 10.37
CA ARG A 152 2.26 -11.86 11.05
C ARG A 152 2.88 -12.80 12.08
N LYS A 153 2.12 -13.76 12.63
CA LYS A 153 2.61 -14.71 13.64
C LYS A 153 3.52 -15.77 13.01
N THR A 154 3.23 -16.17 11.78
CA THR A 154 3.91 -17.27 11.09
C THR A 154 5.03 -16.79 10.18
N GLY A 155 4.96 -15.55 9.71
CA GLY A 155 5.87 -15.03 8.70
C GLY A 155 5.58 -15.58 7.30
N PHE A 156 6.52 -15.32 6.38
CA PHE A 156 6.45 -15.72 4.98
C PHE A 156 7.38 -16.89 4.68
N TYR A 157 6.88 -17.87 3.92
CA TYR A 157 7.62 -19.00 3.36
C TYR A 157 7.26 -19.19 1.88
N HIS A 158 7.90 -20.15 1.21
CA HIS A 158 7.80 -20.33 -0.25
C HIS A 158 7.97 -19.01 -1.03
N VAL A 159 8.97 -18.22 -0.65
CA VAL A 159 9.19 -16.88 -1.19
C VAL A 159 9.88 -16.98 -2.55
N ASN A 160 9.25 -16.44 -3.59
CA ASN A 160 9.75 -16.46 -4.98
C ASN A 160 10.21 -17.87 -5.40
N MET A 161 9.44 -18.90 -5.06
CA MET A 161 9.73 -20.30 -5.43
C MET A 161 9.41 -20.51 -6.92
N GLY A 162 10.20 -19.90 -7.80
CA GLY A 162 9.99 -19.92 -9.24
C GLY A 162 10.72 -18.78 -9.95
N TYR A 163 10.36 -18.54 -11.20
CA TYR A 163 10.82 -17.37 -11.93
C TYR A 163 9.88 -16.18 -11.63
N PRO A 164 10.39 -14.97 -11.38
CA PRO A 164 11.81 -14.59 -11.35
C PRO A 164 12.49 -14.93 -10.01
N TYR A 165 13.77 -15.34 -10.06
CA TYR A 165 14.61 -15.57 -8.88
C TYR A 165 15.07 -14.24 -8.27
N GLU A 166 14.12 -13.47 -7.76
CA GLU A 166 14.42 -12.22 -7.06
C GLU A 166 14.77 -12.49 -5.60
N ASN A 167 15.83 -11.85 -5.12
CA ASN A 167 16.18 -11.82 -3.72
C ASN A 167 15.30 -10.79 -3.01
N PRO A 168 14.37 -11.23 -2.16
CA PRO A 168 13.38 -10.33 -1.58
C PRO A 168 13.99 -9.31 -0.61
N ARG A 169 15.26 -9.45 -0.21
CA ARG A 169 15.99 -8.51 0.66
C ARG A 169 16.89 -7.54 -0.11
N LYS A 170 17.09 -7.73 -1.43
CA LYS A 170 17.86 -6.79 -2.23
C LYS A 170 17.04 -5.51 -2.40
N ARG A 171 17.67 -4.36 -2.10
CA ARG A 171 16.97 -3.08 -1.92
C ARG A 171 16.17 -2.68 -3.16
N GLU A 172 16.77 -2.85 -4.33
CA GLU A 172 16.19 -2.50 -5.62
C GLU A 172 14.96 -3.37 -5.92
N GLU A 173 15.05 -4.67 -5.69
CA GLU A 173 13.98 -5.65 -5.93
C GLU A 173 12.83 -5.45 -4.94
N ALA A 174 13.14 -5.30 -3.65
CA ALA A 174 12.14 -5.00 -2.63
C ALA A 174 11.37 -3.71 -2.95
N LYS A 175 12.08 -2.66 -3.38
CA LYS A 175 11.45 -1.39 -3.81
C LYS A 175 10.61 -1.56 -5.08
N ALA A 176 11.09 -2.34 -6.05
CA ALA A 176 10.36 -2.59 -7.29
C ALA A 176 9.02 -3.25 -7.00
N ARG A 177 9.00 -4.29 -6.14
CA ARG A 177 7.78 -5.00 -5.75
C ARG A 177 6.79 -4.11 -4.99
N ALA A 178 7.27 -3.37 -3.99
CA ALA A 178 6.42 -2.41 -3.29
C ALA A 178 5.80 -1.37 -4.24
N LYS A 179 6.59 -0.85 -5.19
CA LYS A 179 6.11 0.11 -6.19
C LYS A 179 5.14 -0.51 -7.18
N GLN A 180 5.28 -1.79 -7.53
CA GLN A 180 4.36 -2.50 -8.41
C GLN A 180 2.96 -2.60 -7.77
N PHE A 181 2.88 -3.14 -6.55
CA PHE A 181 1.63 -3.18 -5.78
C PHE A 181 0.98 -1.79 -5.68
N ALA A 182 1.76 -0.78 -5.31
CA ALA A 182 1.20 0.55 -5.10
C ALA A 182 0.77 1.26 -6.39
N ARG A 183 1.42 0.97 -7.53
CA ARG A 183 0.97 1.48 -8.85
C ARG A 183 -0.39 0.92 -9.24
N PHE A 184 -0.64 -0.35 -8.92
CA PHE A 184 -1.96 -0.95 -9.14
C PHE A 184 -3.04 -0.18 -8.36
N LEU A 185 -2.77 0.13 -7.08
CA LEU A 185 -3.70 0.91 -6.27
C LEU A 185 -4.08 2.23 -6.92
N PHE A 186 -3.17 2.85 -7.68
CA PHE A 186 -3.36 4.15 -8.32
C PHE A 186 -4.09 4.12 -9.67
N ARG A 187 -4.00 3.03 -10.44
CA ARG A 187 -4.50 2.98 -11.82
C ARG A 187 -5.96 2.55 -11.95
N GLU A 188 -6.39 1.61 -11.12
CA GLU A 188 -7.66 0.90 -11.29
C GLU A 188 -8.78 1.47 -10.42
N THR A 189 -8.67 2.76 -10.07
CA THR A 189 -9.57 3.45 -9.14
C THR A 189 -9.92 2.60 -7.91
N VAL A 190 -8.91 1.92 -7.36
CA VAL A 190 -9.10 0.85 -6.35
C VAL A 190 -9.70 1.38 -5.05
N TRP A 191 -9.64 2.69 -4.84
CA TRP A 191 -10.26 3.38 -3.73
C TRP A 191 -11.76 3.65 -3.93
N GLU A 192 -12.26 3.65 -5.17
CA GLU A 192 -13.67 3.87 -5.50
C GLU A 192 -14.55 2.74 -4.97
N GLU A 193 -15.77 3.12 -4.64
CA GLU A 193 -16.79 2.17 -4.25
C GLU A 193 -17.25 1.34 -5.45
N ARG A 194 -17.32 0.02 -5.23
CA ARG A 194 -17.96 -0.90 -6.16
C ARG A 194 -18.85 -1.85 -5.38
N GLU A 195 -19.99 -2.20 -5.96
CA GLU A 195 -20.98 -3.08 -5.31
C GLU A 195 -20.46 -4.51 -5.10
N ASP A 196 -19.52 -4.94 -5.95
CA ASP A 196 -18.88 -6.26 -5.91
C ASP A 196 -17.73 -6.33 -4.89
N MET A 197 -17.47 -5.27 -4.12
CA MET A 197 -16.33 -5.16 -3.21
C MET A 197 -16.73 -4.83 -1.76
N VAL A 198 -16.03 -5.45 -0.82
CA VAL A 198 -16.16 -5.20 0.62
C VAL A 198 -14.87 -4.58 1.14
N HIS A 199 -15.01 -3.42 1.78
CA HIS A 199 -13.92 -2.74 2.49
C HIS A 199 -14.00 -3.08 3.99
N ILE A 200 -12.90 -3.55 4.55
CA ILE A 200 -12.80 -3.94 5.96
C ILE A 200 -11.64 -3.19 6.60
N LEU A 201 -11.94 -2.37 7.60
CA LEU A 201 -10.94 -1.67 8.39
C LEU A 201 -10.97 -2.13 9.85
N ASN A 202 -9.86 -2.72 10.30
CA ASN A 202 -9.64 -3.15 11.68
C ASN A 202 -8.57 -2.27 12.33
N VAL A 203 -8.92 -1.61 13.43
CA VAL A 203 -8.04 -0.73 14.21
C VAL A 203 -8.03 -1.18 15.67
N SER A 204 -6.84 -1.35 16.26
CA SER A 204 -6.66 -1.71 17.68
C SER A 204 -5.83 -0.63 18.38
N ARG A 205 -6.32 -0.15 19.53
CA ARG A 205 -5.73 0.91 20.36
C ARG A 205 -5.06 0.34 21.62
#